data_AF-A0A356KWF4-F1
#
_entry.id   AF-A0A356KWF4-F1
#
_cell.length_a   1.000
_cell.length_b   1.000
_cell.length_c   1.000
_cell.angle_alpha   90.00
_cell.angle_beta   90.00
_cell.angle_gamma   90.00
#
_symmetry.space_group_name_H-M   'P 1'
#
loop_
_entity.id
_entity.type
_entity.pdbx_description
1 polymer ?
#
loop_
_entity_poly.entity_id
_entity_poly.type
_entity_poly.pdbx_seq_one_letter_code
_entity_poly.pdbx_strand_id
1 'polypeptide(L)'
;MIVAGCDEAGYGPKLGPLVVGCSAFVIEGEALDALEVDARGLAEPPDLWDLLSHAVRREARGDKKLLWVADSKAIKPRKDGLKQLEMGVLAFRDQREATTLGELLSMLATPCVRHQAWFGDLDEVKVPVHAWTGEVASRAERLVEARERGVRFLGSEVRVLDARTYNERVAETRNKGAVLEESCVSLLRSLRAAAEGPMHVTMDKHGGRSTYLRLLGRAFPMAKLEIVSEGQEESAYEVETERGWVRVEFRKSAEDRSLAVALSSMHCKYLRELLMERFNAWFSERIPGVKPTAGYASDAKRFLADVADELERLGVAEECLVRTR
;
A
#
# COMPACT_ATOMS: atom_id res chain seq x y z
N MET A 1 0.52 15.35 15.63
CA MET A 1 0.64 15.47 14.16
C MET A 1 0.42 14.11 13.51
N ILE A 2 -0.18 14.07 12.31
CA ILE A 2 -0.29 12.84 11.50
C ILE A 2 0.86 12.77 10.50
N VAL A 3 1.52 11.62 10.39
CA VAL A 3 2.52 11.32 9.35
C VAL A 3 2.03 10.12 8.56
N ALA A 4 1.86 10.29 7.25
CA ALA A 4 1.33 9.24 6.38
C ALA A 4 2.14 9.07 5.11
N GLY A 5 2.05 7.88 4.53
CA GLY A 5 2.77 7.50 3.32
C GLY A 5 1.92 6.67 2.38
N CYS A 6 1.93 6.99 1.09
CA CYS A 6 1.23 6.24 0.05
C CYS A 6 2.20 5.64 -0.97
N ASP A 7 1.87 4.44 -1.46
CA ASP A 7 2.60 3.74 -2.53
C ASP A 7 1.64 2.77 -3.26
N GLU A 8 2.11 2.13 -4.33
CA GLU A 8 1.38 1.11 -5.05
C GLU A 8 2.22 -0.13 -5.42
N ALA A 9 1.52 -1.25 -5.62
CA ALA A 9 2.08 -2.46 -6.20
C ALA A 9 1.23 -2.95 -7.37
N GLY A 10 1.90 -3.34 -8.44
CA GLY A 10 1.23 -3.94 -9.59
C GLY A 10 0.68 -2.92 -10.58
N TYR A 11 1.25 -1.73 -10.72
CA TYR A 11 0.84 -0.80 -11.79
C TYR A 11 1.19 -1.29 -13.21
N GLY A 12 2.39 -1.87 -13.40
CA GLY A 12 2.88 -2.33 -14.71
C GLY A 12 2.37 -3.68 -15.27
N PRO A 13 2.04 -4.71 -14.46
CA PRO A 13 1.55 -6.01 -14.92
C PRO A 13 0.36 -5.99 -15.90
N LYS A 14 0.18 -7.06 -16.68
CA LYS A 14 -1.05 -7.30 -17.46
C LYS A 14 -2.07 -8.10 -16.64
N LEU A 15 -1.60 -8.99 -15.76
CA LEU A 15 -2.43 -9.88 -14.95
C LEU A 15 -2.28 -9.55 -13.46
N GLY A 16 -3.34 -9.88 -12.71
CA GLY A 16 -3.42 -9.65 -11.28
C GLY A 16 -3.86 -8.25 -10.89
N PRO A 17 -4.07 -8.02 -9.58
CA PRO A 17 -4.59 -6.76 -9.10
C PRO A 17 -3.55 -5.64 -9.11
N LEU A 18 -4.05 -4.41 -9.24
CA LEU A 18 -3.37 -3.21 -8.75
C LEU A 18 -3.73 -3.03 -7.28
N VAL A 19 -2.74 -2.80 -6.42
CA VAL A 19 -2.96 -2.45 -5.02
C VAL A 19 -2.34 -1.08 -4.76
N VAL A 20 -3.13 -0.14 -4.24
CA VAL A 20 -2.67 1.21 -3.85
C VAL A 20 -2.94 1.36 -2.36
N GLY A 21 -1.97 1.83 -1.58
CA GLY A 21 -2.07 1.82 -0.13
C GLY A 21 -1.68 3.13 0.50
N CYS A 22 -2.15 3.33 1.73
CA CYS A 22 -1.73 4.37 2.65
C CYS A 22 -1.44 3.73 4.01
N SER A 23 -0.35 4.14 4.66
CA SER A 23 -0.10 3.84 6.08
C SER A 23 0.07 5.14 6.85
N ALA A 24 -0.42 5.19 8.08
CA ALA A 24 -0.45 6.43 8.87
C ALA A 24 -0.03 6.22 10.33
N PHE A 25 0.62 7.24 10.88
CA PHE A 25 1.12 7.32 12.24
C PHE A 25 0.64 8.61 12.89
N VAL A 26 0.43 8.55 14.20
CA VAL A 26 0.24 9.71 15.07
C VAL A 26 1.53 9.93 15.84
N ILE A 27 2.02 11.18 15.80
CA ILE A 27 3.11 11.68 16.64
C ILE A 27 2.50 12.61 17.68
N GLU A 28 2.69 12.26 18.96
CA GLU A 28 2.09 12.90 20.12
C GLU A 28 3.08 12.95 21.31
N GLY A 29 2.77 13.74 22.34
CA GLY A 29 3.62 13.89 23.54
C GLY A 29 5.00 14.48 23.23
N GLU A 30 6.02 14.01 23.95
CA GLU A 30 7.40 14.54 23.87
C GLU A 30 7.96 14.52 22.43
N ALA A 31 7.58 13.54 21.61
CA ALA A 31 8.01 13.44 20.21
C ALA A 31 7.42 14.57 19.35
N LEU A 32 6.23 15.07 19.68
CA LEU A 32 5.62 16.23 19.02
C LEU A 32 6.16 17.54 19.59
N ASP A 33 6.33 17.64 20.90
CA ASP A 33 6.80 18.85 21.59
C ASP A 33 8.24 19.24 21.21
N ALA A 34 9.03 18.27 20.75
CA ALA A 34 10.39 18.49 20.25
C ALA A 34 10.45 19.09 18.83
N LEU A 35 9.31 19.21 18.13
CA LEU A 35 9.29 19.71 16.74
C LEU A 35 9.14 21.23 16.69
N GLU A 36 9.91 21.85 15.79
CA GLU A 36 9.70 23.25 15.43
C GLU A 36 8.46 23.37 14.53
N VAL A 37 7.39 23.97 15.08
CA VAL A 37 6.15 24.23 14.35
C VAL A 37 6.15 25.62 13.73
N ASP A 38 5.66 25.74 12.50
CA ASP A 38 5.43 27.01 11.84
C ASP A 38 4.15 27.70 12.34
N ALA A 39 3.87 28.89 11.82
CA ALA A 39 2.67 29.67 12.19
C ALA A 39 1.33 28.98 11.85
N ARG A 40 1.35 27.91 11.05
CA ARG A 40 0.19 27.10 10.66
C ARG A 40 0.05 25.84 11.51
N GLY A 41 0.99 25.60 12.42
CA GLY A 41 1.09 24.38 13.21
C GLY A 41 1.62 23.17 12.42
N LEU A 42 2.19 23.41 11.23
CA LEU A 42 2.90 22.37 10.48
C LEU A 42 4.35 22.29 10.98
N ALA A 43 4.90 21.09 11.02
CA ALA A 43 6.32 20.85 11.29
C ALA A 43 6.85 19.85 10.26
N GLU A 44 8.16 19.89 10.00
CA GLU A 44 8.82 18.80 9.30
C GLU A 44 8.66 17.50 10.12
N PRO A 45 8.24 16.39 9.49
CA PRO A 45 8.00 15.17 10.21
C PRO A 45 9.33 14.57 10.69
N PRO A 46 9.40 14.07 11.94
CA PRO A 46 10.60 13.36 12.40
C PRO A 46 10.82 12.08 11.58
N ASP A 47 12.07 11.64 11.47
CA ASP A 47 12.39 10.34 10.85
C ASP A 47 11.82 9.21 11.73
N LEU A 48 10.78 8.54 11.23
CA LEU A 48 10.14 7.42 11.92
C LEU A 48 11.07 6.21 12.11
N TRP A 49 12.09 6.00 11.27
CA TRP A 49 13.08 4.95 11.52
C TRP A 49 13.93 5.27 12.76
N ASP A 50 14.24 6.54 13.00
CA ASP A 50 15.00 6.95 14.18
C ASP A 50 14.14 6.81 15.45
N LEU A 51 12.90 7.30 15.41
CA LEU A 51 11.96 7.18 16.53
C LEU A 51 11.63 5.72 16.87
N LEU A 52 11.58 4.85 15.85
CA LEU A 52 11.26 3.43 15.99
C LEU A 52 12.50 2.52 15.98
N SER A 53 13.71 3.06 16.11
CA SER A 53 14.98 2.31 15.94
C SER A 53 15.16 1.09 16.86
N HIS A 54 14.40 1.03 17.97
CA HIS A 54 14.36 -0.11 18.89
C HIS A 54 13.47 -1.28 18.39
N ALA A 55 12.60 -1.01 17.41
CA ALA A 55 11.62 -1.95 16.86
C ALA A 55 11.82 -2.23 15.37
N VAL A 56 12.32 -1.25 14.60
CA VAL A 56 12.49 -1.34 13.15
C VAL A 56 13.93 -1.11 12.71
N ARG A 57 14.22 -1.53 11.48
CA ARG A 57 15.46 -1.23 10.77
C ARG A 57 15.16 -0.90 9.31
N ARG A 58 15.93 0.03 8.75
CA ARG A 58 15.86 0.44 7.33
C ARG A 58 16.60 -0.55 6.42
N GLU A 59 17.76 -1.01 6.87
CA GLU A 59 18.66 -1.83 6.06
C GLU A 59 18.43 -3.34 6.21
N ALA A 60 18.75 -4.07 5.14
CA ALA A 60 18.69 -5.54 5.12
C ALA A 60 19.71 -6.20 6.07
N ARG A 61 20.77 -5.48 6.43
CA ARG A 61 21.74 -5.88 7.47
C ARG A 61 21.33 -5.33 8.84
N GLY A 62 21.79 -5.95 9.92
CA GLY A 62 21.49 -5.52 11.30
C GLY A 62 20.83 -6.60 12.15
N ASP A 63 20.29 -6.18 13.30
CA ASP A 63 19.61 -7.08 14.24
C ASP A 63 18.32 -7.65 13.61
N LYS A 64 18.31 -8.96 13.39
CA LYS A 64 17.17 -9.69 12.80
C LYS A 64 15.96 -9.77 13.73
N LYS A 65 16.07 -9.31 14.98
CA LYS A 65 14.94 -9.13 15.90
C LYS A 65 14.08 -7.93 15.54
N LEU A 66 14.64 -6.95 14.83
CA LEU A 66 13.93 -5.75 14.38
C LEU A 66 13.18 -6.00 13.06
N LEU A 67 12.03 -5.35 12.91
CA LEU A 67 11.25 -5.35 11.67
C LEU A 67 12.01 -4.62 10.58
N TRP A 68 12.23 -5.30 9.45
CA TRP A 68 12.80 -4.64 8.29
C TRP A 68 11.70 -3.93 7.51
N VAL A 69 11.69 -2.60 7.58
CA VAL A 69 10.73 -1.74 6.87
C VAL A 69 11.49 -0.95 5.82
N ALA A 70 11.26 -1.27 4.55
CA ALA A 70 11.97 -0.73 3.39
C ALA A 70 11.13 -0.93 2.11
N ASP A 71 11.64 -0.45 0.97
CA ASP A 71 11.06 -0.72 -0.36
C ASP A 71 10.76 -2.21 -0.53
N SER A 72 9.52 -2.52 -0.88
CA SER A 72 9.09 -3.88 -1.16
C SER A 72 9.87 -4.54 -2.32
N LYS A 73 10.45 -3.75 -3.24
CA LYS A 73 11.34 -4.23 -4.31
C LYS A 73 12.72 -4.63 -3.78
N ALA A 74 13.18 -4.10 -2.66
CA ALA A 74 14.39 -4.56 -1.98
C ALA A 74 14.13 -5.83 -1.16
N ILE A 75 12.92 -5.95 -0.58
CA ILE A 75 12.54 -7.08 0.29
C ILE A 75 12.16 -8.32 -0.51
N LYS A 76 11.18 -8.21 -1.43
CA LYS A 76 10.54 -9.35 -2.12
C LYS A 76 11.49 -10.30 -2.86
N PRO A 77 12.54 -9.84 -3.58
CA PRO A 77 13.41 -10.73 -4.35
C PRO A 77 14.23 -11.71 -3.51
N ARG A 78 14.34 -11.48 -2.19
CA ARG A 78 15.08 -12.36 -1.30
C ARG A 78 14.33 -13.67 -1.07
N LYS A 79 15.08 -14.72 -0.72
CA LYS A 79 14.52 -16.05 -0.40
C LYS A 79 13.45 -15.99 0.70
N ASP A 80 13.65 -15.14 1.70
CA ASP A 80 12.71 -14.92 2.80
C ASP A 80 11.83 -13.67 2.60
N GLY A 81 11.79 -13.09 1.39
CA GLY A 81 11.17 -11.80 1.12
C GLY A 81 9.69 -11.75 1.47
N LEU A 82 8.90 -12.76 1.11
CA LEU A 82 7.48 -12.84 1.46
C LEU A 82 7.26 -12.94 2.97
N LYS A 83 8.09 -13.71 3.67
CA LYS A 83 8.08 -13.79 5.14
C LYS A 83 8.40 -12.45 5.78
N GLN A 84 9.36 -11.69 5.24
CA GLN A 84 9.72 -10.36 5.76
C GLN A 84 8.60 -9.34 5.52
N LEU A 85 7.99 -9.35 4.33
CA LEU A 85 6.82 -8.52 4.02
C LEU A 85 5.66 -8.83 4.98
N GLU A 86 5.36 -10.11 5.16
CA GLU A 86 4.31 -10.57 6.05
C GLU A 86 4.54 -10.16 7.51
N MET A 87 5.77 -10.31 8.02
CA MET A 87 6.09 -9.84 9.37
C MET A 87 5.91 -8.33 9.50
N GLY A 88 6.33 -7.54 8.51
CA GLY A 88 6.12 -6.09 8.53
C GLY A 88 4.64 -5.71 8.54
N VAL A 89 3.87 -6.26 7.60
CA VAL A 89 2.44 -5.96 7.49
C VAL A 89 1.67 -6.41 8.73
N LEU A 90 1.90 -7.65 9.18
CA LEU A 90 1.13 -8.21 10.28
C LEU A 90 1.59 -7.73 11.66
N ALA A 91 2.83 -7.26 11.83
CA ALA A 91 3.25 -6.66 13.11
C ALA A 91 2.71 -5.24 13.28
N PHE A 92 2.61 -4.47 12.19
CA PHE A 92 1.91 -3.18 12.14
C PHE A 92 0.42 -3.37 11.93
N ARG A 93 -0.28 -3.97 12.90
CA ARG A 93 -1.74 -4.14 12.87
C ARG A 93 -2.43 -3.53 14.09
N ASP A 94 -3.69 -3.16 13.92
CA ASP A 94 -4.61 -2.85 15.01
C ASP A 94 -4.78 -4.07 15.94
N GLN A 95 -5.31 -3.90 17.15
CA GLN A 95 -5.47 -4.97 18.15
C GLN A 95 -6.37 -6.14 17.70
N ARG A 96 -7.10 -5.98 16.60
CA ARG A 96 -7.91 -7.04 16.00
C ARG A 96 -7.02 -7.95 15.15
N GLU A 97 -6.98 -9.22 15.51
CA GLU A 97 -6.19 -10.21 14.77
C GLU A 97 -7.01 -10.79 13.61
N ALA A 98 -6.56 -10.53 12.39
CA ALA A 98 -7.00 -11.31 11.23
C ALA A 98 -6.33 -12.67 11.27
N THR A 99 -7.12 -13.73 11.19
CA THR A 99 -6.67 -15.13 11.13
C THR A 99 -6.74 -15.69 9.72
N THR A 100 -7.47 -15.02 8.82
CA THR A 100 -7.60 -15.39 7.41
C THR A 100 -7.26 -14.22 6.48
N LEU A 101 -6.90 -14.53 5.22
CA LEU A 101 -6.66 -13.50 4.20
C LEU A 101 -7.92 -12.68 3.93
N GLY A 102 -9.11 -13.32 3.96
CA GLY A 102 -10.39 -12.63 3.80
C GLY A 102 -10.69 -11.64 4.94
N GLU A 103 -10.36 -11.99 6.18
CA GLU A 103 -10.43 -11.07 7.33
C GLU A 103 -9.45 -9.92 7.17
N LEU A 104 -8.20 -10.21 6.79
CA LEU A 104 -7.16 -9.20 6.58
C LEU A 104 -7.56 -8.20 5.49
N LEU A 105 -8.09 -8.68 4.36
CA LEU A 105 -8.61 -7.83 3.30
C LEU A 105 -9.83 -7.03 3.74
N SER A 106 -10.71 -7.59 4.57
CA SER A 106 -11.87 -6.85 5.08
C SER A 106 -11.46 -5.74 6.06
N MET A 107 -10.33 -5.90 6.74
CA MET A 107 -9.76 -4.86 7.61
C MET A 107 -9.03 -3.77 6.83
N LEU A 108 -8.30 -4.13 5.77
CA LEU A 108 -7.40 -3.20 5.06
C LEU A 108 -7.99 -2.65 3.76
N ALA A 109 -8.76 -3.43 3.01
CA ALA A 109 -9.16 -3.15 1.63
C ALA A 109 -10.61 -2.69 1.51
N THR A 110 -10.83 -1.52 0.90
CA THR A 110 -12.17 -0.98 0.64
C THR A 110 -12.31 -0.51 -0.81
N PRO A 111 -13.20 -1.06 -1.66
CA PRO A 111 -13.98 -2.28 -1.42
C PRO A 111 -13.09 -3.55 -1.44
N CYS A 112 -13.59 -4.63 -0.84
CA CYS A 112 -12.88 -5.92 -0.78
C CYS A 112 -13.03 -6.70 -2.10
N VAL A 113 -11.93 -7.25 -2.64
CA VAL A 113 -11.94 -8.03 -3.89
C VAL A 113 -12.45 -9.45 -3.66
N ARG A 114 -13.72 -9.69 -3.92
CA ARG A 114 -14.33 -11.03 -3.78
C ARG A 114 -15.02 -11.54 -5.04
N HIS A 115 -15.13 -10.73 -6.08
CA HIS A 115 -15.96 -11.04 -7.25
C HIS A 115 -15.30 -11.97 -8.27
N GLN A 116 -13.98 -12.17 -8.20
CA GLN A 116 -13.27 -13.05 -9.14
C GLN A 116 -13.29 -14.51 -8.68
N ALA A 117 -13.34 -15.44 -9.64
CA ALA A 117 -13.44 -16.87 -9.37
C ALA A 117 -12.31 -17.42 -8.48
N TRP A 118 -11.11 -16.86 -8.58
CA TRP A 118 -9.93 -17.25 -7.80
C TRP A 118 -9.82 -16.57 -6.43
N PHE A 119 -10.81 -15.78 -6.02
CA PHE A 119 -10.90 -15.19 -4.69
C PHE A 119 -12.03 -15.80 -3.84
N GLY A 120 -12.56 -16.96 -4.26
CA GLY A 120 -13.69 -17.62 -3.60
C GLY A 120 -13.38 -18.19 -2.21
N ASP A 121 -12.11 -18.47 -1.91
CA ASP A 121 -11.68 -19.17 -0.68
C ASP A 121 -10.68 -18.34 0.15
N LEU A 122 -10.75 -17.00 0.04
CA LEU A 122 -9.93 -16.09 0.83
C LEU A 122 -10.10 -16.31 2.35
N ASP A 123 -11.30 -16.72 2.78
CA ASP A 123 -11.61 -17.00 4.19
C ASP A 123 -11.03 -18.36 4.67
N GLU A 124 -10.53 -19.20 3.76
CA GLU A 124 -9.89 -20.48 4.09
C GLU A 124 -8.36 -20.34 4.23
N VAL A 125 -7.79 -19.29 3.64
CA VAL A 125 -6.34 -19.01 3.67
C VAL A 125 -5.95 -18.46 5.02
N LYS A 126 -5.23 -19.23 5.83
CA LYS A 126 -4.72 -18.76 7.12
C LYS A 126 -3.60 -17.75 6.94
N VAL A 127 -3.62 -16.69 7.75
CA VAL A 127 -2.51 -15.75 7.91
C VAL A 127 -1.96 -15.83 9.33
N PRO A 128 -0.63 -15.78 9.53
CA PRO A 128 0.43 -15.70 8.53
C PRO A 128 0.57 -16.97 7.67
N VAL A 129 0.93 -16.79 6.40
CA VAL A 129 1.18 -17.84 5.38
C VAL A 129 2.64 -18.29 5.38
N HIS A 130 3.58 -17.37 5.58
CA HIS A 130 5.03 -17.59 5.39
C HIS A 130 5.86 -17.48 6.68
N ALA A 131 5.41 -16.70 7.64
CA ALA A 131 5.97 -16.49 8.97
C ALA A 131 5.24 -17.36 9.99
N TRP A 132 5.90 -17.66 11.10
CA TRP A 132 5.20 -18.25 12.25
C TRP A 132 4.56 -17.16 13.11
N THR A 133 3.39 -17.45 13.69
CA THR A 133 2.60 -16.49 14.51
C THR A 133 3.41 -15.86 15.64
N GLY A 134 4.25 -16.64 16.33
CA GLY A 134 5.09 -16.13 17.41
C GLY A 134 6.22 -15.19 16.94
N GLU A 135 6.68 -15.31 15.69
CA GLU A 135 7.62 -14.33 15.12
C GLU A 135 6.92 -12.98 14.96
N VAL A 136 5.70 -12.98 14.40
CA VAL A 136 4.90 -11.76 14.22
C VAL A 136 4.59 -11.12 15.57
N ALA A 137 4.12 -11.91 16.55
CA ALA A 137 3.81 -11.43 17.90
C ALA A 137 5.03 -10.79 18.57
N SER A 138 6.20 -11.43 18.52
CA SER A 138 7.44 -10.89 19.10
C SER A 138 7.86 -9.56 18.48
N ARG A 139 7.55 -9.30 17.21
CA ARG A 139 7.83 -8.00 16.56
C ARG A 139 6.76 -6.96 16.89
N ALA A 140 5.49 -7.37 16.96
CA ALA A 140 4.40 -6.50 17.39
C ALA A 140 4.61 -5.99 18.83
N GLU A 141 5.10 -6.83 19.75
CA GLU A 141 5.44 -6.44 21.12
C GLU A 141 6.46 -5.28 21.17
N ARG A 142 7.45 -5.28 20.28
CA ARG A 142 8.42 -4.17 20.19
C ARG A 142 7.81 -2.86 19.73
N LEU A 143 6.73 -2.92 18.94
CA LEU A 143 5.99 -1.73 18.51
C LEU A 143 5.07 -1.18 19.61
N VAL A 144 4.74 -1.96 20.64
CA VAL A 144 3.98 -1.46 21.79
C VAL A 144 4.78 -0.40 22.56
N GLU A 145 6.08 -0.62 22.75
CA GLU A 145 6.99 0.35 23.39
C GLU A 145 7.05 1.69 22.64
N ALA A 146 6.87 1.68 21.31
CA ALA A 146 6.84 2.90 20.52
C ALA A 146 5.68 3.83 20.88
N ARG A 147 4.53 3.27 21.30
CA ARG A 147 3.37 4.06 21.73
C ARG A 147 3.68 4.86 22.99
N GLU A 148 4.45 4.29 23.90
CA GLU A 148 4.89 4.96 25.13
C GLU A 148 5.83 6.13 24.83
N ARG A 149 6.52 6.09 23.68
CA ARG A 149 7.42 7.14 23.17
C ARG A 149 6.71 8.14 22.25
N GLY A 150 5.38 8.18 22.25
CA GLY A 150 4.61 9.15 21.49
C GLY A 150 4.47 8.85 19.99
N VAL A 151 4.82 7.63 19.54
CA VAL A 151 4.63 7.20 18.16
C VAL A 151 3.62 6.05 18.11
N ARG A 152 2.46 6.32 17.54
CA ARG A 152 1.37 5.33 17.44
C ARG A 152 1.02 5.08 15.99
N PHE A 153 1.06 3.82 15.58
CA PHE A 153 0.51 3.42 14.28
C PHE A 153 -1.01 3.60 14.30
N LEU A 154 -1.53 4.40 13.37
CA LEU A 154 -2.96 4.68 13.25
C LEU A 154 -3.68 3.59 12.44
N GLY A 155 -3.01 3.05 11.44
CA GLY A 155 -3.56 2.02 10.56
C GLY A 155 -3.03 2.11 9.14
N SER A 156 -3.42 1.12 8.35
CA SER A 156 -3.23 1.09 6.90
C SER A 156 -4.57 0.89 6.20
N GLU A 157 -4.70 1.48 5.03
CA GLU A 157 -5.84 1.29 4.14
C GLU A 157 -5.34 1.05 2.72
N VAL A 158 -5.96 0.13 2.00
CA VAL A 158 -5.62 -0.18 0.61
C VAL A 158 -6.85 -0.14 -0.30
N ARG A 159 -6.58 0.10 -1.59
CA ARG A 159 -7.49 -0.06 -2.71
C ARG A 159 -6.96 -1.21 -3.55
N VAL A 160 -7.74 -2.29 -3.64
CA VAL A 160 -7.40 -3.43 -4.51
C VAL A 160 -8.32 -3.38 -5.72
N LEU A 161 -7.74 -3.24 -6.89
CA LEU A 161 -8.46 -3.25 -8.16
C LEU A 161 -8.08 -4.52 -8.90
N ASP A 162 -9.01 -5.47 -8.98
CA ASP A 162 -8.90 -6.61 -9.88
C ASP A 162 -8.98 -6.16 -11.36
N ALA A 163 -8.77 -7.08 -12.31
CA ALA A 163 -8.69 -6.69 -13.72
C ALA A 163 -10.02 -6.13 -14.24
N ARG A 164 -11.15 -6.72 -13.85
CA ARG A 164 -12.49 -6.26 -14.24
C ARG A 164 -12.73 -4.82 -13.75
N THR A 165 -12.58 -4.59 -12.45
CA THR A 165 -12.76 -3.27 -11.83
C THR A 165 -11.81 -2.25 -12.46
N TYR A 166 -10.55 -2.62 -12.64
CA TYR A 166 -9.56 -1.76 -13.30
C TYR A 166 -10.02 -1.36 -14.71
N ASN A 167 -10.47 -2.32 -15.51
CA ASN A 167 -10.90 -2.09 -16.89
C ASN A 167 -12.13 -1.19 -16.97
N GLU A 168 -13.11 -1.39 -16.08
CA GLU A 168 -14.29 -0.53 -15.95
C GLU A 168 -13.87 0.92 -15.66
N ARG A 169 -12.97 1.14 -14.69
CA ARG A 169 -12.44 2.48 -14.38
C ARG A 169 -11.65 3.09 -15.54
N VAL A 170 -10.86 2.30 -16.28
CA VAL A 170 -10.15 2.78 -17.46
C VAL A 170 -11.13 3.21 -18.56
N ALA A 171 -12.21 2.45 -18.78
CA ALA A 171 -13.23 2.80 -19.77
C ALA A 171 -13.94 4.11 -19.41
N GLU A 172 -14.26 4.33 -18.13
CA GLU A 172 -14.88 5.55 -17.63
C GLU A 172 -13.96 6.78 -17.74
N THR A 173 -12.70 6.63 -17.30
CA THR A 173 -11.74 7.75 -17.21
C THR A 173 -11.03 8.03 -18.54
N ARG A 174 -11.02 7.06 -19.45
CA ARG A 174 -10.19 7.02 -20.68
C ARG A 174 -8.70 7.25 -20.42
N ASN A 175 -8.23 7.04 -19.18
CA ASN A 175 -6.84 7.27 -18.79
C ASN A 175 -6.45 6.40 -17.58
N LYS A 176 -5.50 5.50 -17.79
CA LYS A 176 -4.97 4.62 -16.72
C LYS A 176 -4.36 5.36 -15.55
N GLY A 177 -3.65 6.45 -15.82
CA GLY A 177 -3.06 7.29 -14.77
C GLY A 177 -4.15 7.81 -13.84
N ALA A 178 -5.33 8.13 -14.39
CA ALA A 178 -6.46 8.60 -13.61
C ALA A 178 -7.01 7.52 -12.66
N VAL A 179 -6.87 6.23 -12.97
CA VAL A 179 -7.30 5.13 -12.08
C VAL A 179 -6.43 5.05 -10.82
N LEU A 180 -5.11 5.22 -10.97
CA LEU A 180 -4.20 5.34 -9.82
C LEU A 180 -4.54 6.60 -9.02
N GLU A 181 -4.72 7.74 -9.69
CA GLU A 181 -5.09 9.00 -9.02
C GLU A 181 -6.40 8.89 -8.25
N GLU A 182 -7.42 8.19 -8.78
CA GLU A 182 -8.68 7.96 -8.08
C GLU A 182 -8.50 7.20 -6.78
N SER A 183 -7.65 6.18 -6.79
CA SER A 183 -7.31 5.41 -5.60
C SER A 183 -6.60 6.30 -4.58
N CYS A 184 -5.63 7.10 -5.02
CA CYS A 184 -4.92 8.05 -4.17
C CYS A 184 -5.86 9.13 -3.58
N VAL A 185 -6.74 9.71 -4.40
CA VAL A 185 -7.76 10.68 -3.96
C VAL A 185 -8.66 10.05 -2.90
N SER A 186 -9.08 8.81 -3.09
CA SER A 186 -9.90 8.11 -2.11
C SER A 186 -9.17 7.89 -0.80
N LEU A 187 -7.90 7.48 -0.83
CA LEU A 187 -7.08 7.27 0.37
C LEU A 187 -6.82 8.58 1.12
N LEU A 188 -6.48 9.66 0.42
CA LEU A 188 -6.28 10.98 1.03
C LEU A 188 -7.57 11.49 1.71
N ARG A 189 -8.73 11.24 1.10
CA ARG A 189 -10.03 11.57 1.70
C ARG A 189 -10.31 10.75 2.94
N SER A 190 -10.10 9.43 2.90
CA SER A 190 -10.26 8.56 4.08
C SER A 190 -9.34 9.01 5.21
N LEU A 191 -8.07 9.27 4.91
CA LEU A 191 -7.07 9.70 5.89
C LEU A 191 -7.46 11.02 6.56
N ARG A 192 -7.88 12.02 5.78
CA ARG A 192 -8.33 13.31 6.34
C ARG A 192 -9.64 13.20 7.09
N ALA A 193 -10.56 12.33 6.68
CA ALA A 193 -11.80 12.09 7.41
C ALA A 193 -11.54 11.41 8.77
N ALA A 194 -10.54 10.55 8.86
CA ALA A 194 -10.21 9.77 10.05
C ALA A 194 -9.39 10.53 11.11
N ALA A 195 -8.84 11.70 10.78
CA ALA A 195 -7.98 12.45 11.71
C ALA A 195 -8.26 13.96 11.65
N GLU A 196 -7.99 14.65 12.75
CA GLU A 196 -8.00 16.12 12.88
C GLU A 196 -6.56 16.67 13.03
N GLY A 197 -6.37 17.96 12.78
CA GLY A 197 -5.11 18.65 13.01
C GLY A 197 -4.07 18.49 11.89
N PRO A 198 -2.82 18.94 12.14
CA PRO A 198 -1.76 18.98 11.13
C PRO A 198 -1.36 17.59 10.65
N MET A 199 -1.16 17.48 9.33
CA MET A 199 -0.84 16.23 8.65
C MET A 199 0.28 16.44 7.63
N HIS A 200 1.25 15.51 7.60
CA HIS A 200 2.24 15.38 6.55
C HIS A 200 2.01 14.09 5.79
N VAL A 201 1.82 14.17 4.47
CA VAL A 201 1.61 13.02 3.60
C VAL A 201 2.71 12.97 2.57
N THR A 202 3.43 11.85 2.50
CA THR A 202 4.40 11.58 1.43
C THR A 202 3.85 10.54 0.47
N MET A 203 4.07 10.72 -0.82
CA MET A 203 3.66 9.77 -1.86
C MET A 203 4.80 9.56 -2.85
N ASP A 204 4.97 8.34 -3.37
CA ASP A 204 5.86 8.14 -4.52
C ASP A 204 5.30 8.84 -5.77
N LYS A 205 6.17 9.25 -6.67
CA LYS A 205 5.74 9.96 -7.89
C LYS A 205 5.12 9.00 -8.90
N HIS A 206 3.87 9.28 -9.25
CA HIS A 206 3.17 8.56 -10.32
C HIS A 206 3.75 8.85 -11.73
N GLY A 207 4.75 8.06 -12.13
CA GLY A 207 5.40 8.17 -13.44
C GLY A 207 6.10 9.53 -13.65
N GLY A 208 6.11 10.04 -14.88
CA GLY A 208 6.80 11.30 -15.24
C GLY A 208 6.09 12.59 -14.81
N ARG A 209 5.16 12.52 -13.85
CA ARG A 209 4.32 13.66 -13.45
C ARG A 209 5.07 14.58 -12.49
N SER A 210 4.99 15.89 -12.73
CA SER A 210 5.55 16.92 -11.85
C SER A 210 4.51 17.83 -11.21
N THR A 211 3.22 17.64 -11.51
CA THR A 211 2.14 18.49 -11.01
C THR A 211 0.96 17.66 -10.51
N TYR A 212 0.45 17.98 -9.33
CA TYR A 212 -0.58 17.22 -8.63
C TYR A 212 -1.75 18.09 -8.15
N LEU A 213 -1.77 19.38 -8.50
CA LEU A 213 -2.83 20.31 -8.10
C LEU A 213 -4.25 19.78 -8.39
N ARG A 214 -4.46 19.19 -9.57
CA ARG A 214 -5.77 18.60 -9.94
C ARG A 214 -6.15 17.40 -9.08
N LEU A 215 -5.17 16.56 -8.73
CA LEU A 215 -5.39 15.42 -7.84
C LEU A 215 -5.78 15.93 -6.44
N LEU A 216 -5.01 16.88 -5.91
CA LEU A 216 -5.22 17.43 -4.58
C LEU A 216 -6.53 18.23 -4.49
N GLY A 217 -6.90 18.98 -5.52
CA GLY A 217 -8.20 19.66 -5.58
C GLY A 217 -9.39 18.70 -5.58
N ARG A 218 -9.22 17.46 -6.07
CA ARG A 218 -10.22 16.40 -5.92
C ARG A 218 -10.18 15.81 -4.51
N ALA A 219 -9.00 15.57 -3.95
CA ALA A 219 -8.86 15.01 -2.60
C ALA A 219 -9.43 15.94 -1.52
N PHE A 220 -9.20 17.24 -1.65
CA PHE A 220 -9.58 18.28 -0.69
C PHE A 220 -10.47 19.33 -1.38
N PRO A 221 -11.74 19.01 -1.66
CA PRO A 221 -12.65 19.97 -2.28
C PRO A 221 -12.83 21.19 -1.37
N MET A 222 -12.93 22.39 -1.97
CA MET A 222 -13.09 23.67 -1.27
C MET A 222 -11.92 24.10 -0.37
N ALA A 223 -10.87 23.30 -0.25
CA ALA A 223 -9.67 23.67 0.49
C ALA A 223 -8.85 24.74 -0.26
N LYS A 224 -8.16 25.60 0.49
CA LYS A 224 -7.17 26.50 -0.09
C LYS A 224 -5.89 25.70 -0.35
N LEU A 225 -5.43 25.71 -1.60
CA LEU A 225 -4.26 24.99 -2.07
C LEU A 225 -3.15 25.97 -2.45
N GLU A 226 -1.97 25.77 -1.87
CA GLU A 226 -0.76 26.51 -2.18
C GLU A 226 0.30 25.56 -2.76
N ILE A 227 0.92 26.00 -3.86
CA ILE A 227 2.02 25.26 -4.50
C ILE A 227 3.31 25.72 -3.84
N VAL A 228 3.98 24.81 -3.13
CA VAL A 228 5.29 25.10 -2.53
C VAL A 228 6.39 24.86 -3.56
N SER A 229 6.33 23.72 -4.27
CA SER A 229 7.29 23.37 -5.32
C SER A 229 6.69 22.38 -6.33
N GLU A 230 7.13 22.45 -7.59
CA GLU A 230 6.80 21.46 -8.62
C GLU A 230 8.05 21.11 -9.42
N GLY A 231 8.25 19.82 -9.67
CA GLY A 231 9.53 19.34 -10.18
C GLY A 231 9.55 17.85 -10.47
N GLN A 232 10.62 17.42 -11.13
CA GLN A 232 10.82 16.02 -11.51
C GLN A 232 11.22 15.15 -10.32
N GLU A 233 12.03 15.66 -9.40
CA GLU A 233 12.43 14.91 -8.20
C GLU A 233 11.38 14.99 -7.09
N GLU A 234 10.74 16.15 -6.96
CA GLU A 234 9.80 16.45 -5.89
C GLU A 234 8.70 17.41 -6.34
N SER A 235 7.52 17.32 -5.72
CA SER A 235 6.47 18.34 -5.79
C SER A 235 5.78 18.43 -4.44
N ALA A 236 5.68 19.62 -3.87
CA ALA A 236 5.14 19.84 -2.53
C ALA A 236 4.01 20.87 -2.55
N TYR A 237 2.99 20.61 -1.73
CA TYR A 237 1.78 21.42 -1.65
C TYR A 237 1.35 21.56 -0.20
N GLU A 238 0.73 22.69 0.11
CA GLU A 238 0.10 22.94 1.40
C GLU A 238 -1.38 23.19 1.18
N VAL A 239 -2.19 22.53 2.02
CA VAL A 239 -3.64 22.47 1.86
C VAL A 239 -4.29 22.86 3.18
N GLU A 240 -5.04 23.94 3.17
CA GLU A 240 -5.85 24.38 4.31
C GLU A 240 -7.24 23.75 4.20
N THR A 241 -7.52 22.78 5.07
CA THR A 241 -8.83 22.12 5.16
C THR A 241 -9.57 22.59 6.41
N GLU A 242 -10.88 22.34 6.47
CA GLU A 242 -11.68 22.59 7.69
C GLU A 242 -11.17 21.80 8.92
N ARG A 243 -10.41 20.71 8.69
CA ARG A 243 -9.84 19.82 9.72
C ARG A 243 -8.38 20.14 10.05
N GLY A 244 -7.87 21.26 9.56
CA GLY A 244 -6.48 21.70 9.73
C GLY A 244 -5.61 21.55 8.49
N TRP A 245 -4.36 21.95 8.64
CA TRP A 245 -3.38 21.99 7.55
C TRP A 245 -2.88 20.60 7.14
N VAL A 246 -2.68 20.40 5.85
CA VAL A 246 -2.07 19.21 5.27
C VAL A 246 -0.92 19.62 4.36
N ARG A 247 0.27 19.12 4.62
CA ARG A 247 1.39 19.16 3.69
C ARG A 247 1.43 17.85 2.90
N VAL A 248 1.42 17.93 1.57
CA VAL A 248 1.50 16.76 0.70
C VAL A 248 2.74 16.86 -0.18
N GLU A 249 3.58 15.84 -0.13
CA GLU A 249 4.82 15.76 -0.89
C GLU A 249 4.83 14.53 -1.79
N PHE A 250 5.14 14.75 -3.06
CA PHE A 250 5.35 13.71 -4.06
C PHE A 250 6.85 13.64 -4.37
N ARG A 251 7.52 12.56 -4.01
CA ARG A 251 8.97 12.40 -4.19
C ARG A 251 9.29 11.14 -4.98
N LYS A 252 10.35 11.15 -5.78
CA LYS A 252 10.88 9.89 -6.35
C LYS A 252 11.48 9.05 -5.23
N SER A 253 11.24 7.73 -5.28
CA SER A 253 11.79 6.79 -4.29
C SER A 253 11.42 7.23 -2.87
N ALA A 254 10.17 7.65 -2.70
CA ALA A 254 9.66 8.16 -1.43
C ALA A 254 9.79 7.14 -0.29
N GLU A 255 9.80 5.85 -0.61
CA GLU A 255 10.05 4.72 0.28
C GLU A 255 11.45 4.76 0.94
N ASP A 256 12.44 5.41 0.32
CA ASP A 256 13.76 5.60 0.92
C ASP A 256 13.78 6.76 1.93
N ARG A 257 12.76 7.61 1.94
CA ARG A 257 12.69 8.85 2.75
C ARG A 257 11.60 8.83 3.81
N SER A 258 10.57 8.00 3.65
CA SER A 258 9.45 7.92 4.59
C SER A 258 9.14 6.46 4.95
N LEU A 259 9.23 6.13 6.25
CA LEU A 259 8.89 4.80 6.76
C LEU A 259 7.43 4.48 6.44
N ALA A 260 6.54 5.47 6.50
CA ALA A 260 5.14 5.31 6.18
C ALA A 260 4.93 4.93 4.69
N VAL A 261 5.76 5.46 3.78
CA VAL A 261 5.72 5.05 2.37
C VAL A 261 6.27 3.64 2.21
N ALA A 262 7.40 3.32 2.83
CA ALA A 262 7.98 1.98 2.81
C ALA A 262 6.99 0.92 3.36
N LEU A 263 6.34 1.21 4.48
CA LEU A 263 5.32 0.33 5.06
C LEU A 263 4.11 0.18 4.15
N SER A 264 3.64 1.26 3.50
CA SER A 264 2.58 1.20 2.49
C SER A 264 2.98 0.30 1.30
N SER A 265 4.22 0.44 0.83
CA SER A 265 4.81 -0.42 -0.22
C SER A 265 4.73 -1.89 0.17
N MET A 266 5.09 -2.21 1.41
CA MET A 266 5.04 -3.57 1.94
C MET A 266 3.61 -4.11 1.98
N HIS A 267 2.63 -3.33 2.43
CA HIS A 267 1.21 -3.71 2.42
C HIS A 267 0.74 -4.02 1.00
N CYS A 268 1.00 -3.10 0.06
CA CYS A 268 0.59 -3.25 -1.33
C CYS A 268 1.22 -4.50 -1.95
N LYS A 269 2.52 -4.70 -1.74
CA LYS A 269 3.24 -5.85 -2.28
C LYS A 269 2.77 -7.15 -1.67
N TYR A 270 2.68 -7.25 -0.35
CA TYR A 270 2.28 -8.47 0.34
C TYR A 270 0.88 -8.92 -0.10
N LEU A 271 -0.11 -8.03 -0.03
CA LEU A 271 -1.47 -8.35 -0.44
C LEU A 271 -1.56 -8.72 -1.91
N ARG A 272 -0.84 -8.01 -2.79
CA ARG A 272 -0.78 -8.38 -4.21
C ARG A 272 -0.24 -9.78 -4.40
N GLU A 273 0.84 -10.14 -3.72
CA GLU A 273 1.48 -11.45 -3.90
C GLU A 273 0.59 -12.58 -3.37
N LEU A 274 -0.09 -12.41 -2.22
CA LEU A 274 -1.07 -13.39 -1.75
C LEU A 274 -2.25 -13.56 -2.72
N LEU A 275 -2.77 -12.46 -3.25
CA LEU A 275 -3.83 -12.52 -4.27
C LEU A 275 -3.34 -13.19 -5.57
N MET A 276 -2.06 -12.99 -5.94
CA MET A 276 -1.45 -13.69 -7.07
C MET A 276 -1.21 -15.17 -6.79
N GLU A 277 -0.88 -15.57 -5.56
CA GLU A 277 -0.81 -16.98 -5.17
C GLU A 277 -2.18 -17.65 -5.31
N ARG A 278 -3.25 -16.97 -4.86
CA ARG A 278 -4.62 -17.45 -5.02
C ARG A 278 -5.06 -17.57 -6.47
N PHE A 279 -4.75 -16.55 -7.26
CA PHE A 279 -4.91 -16.56 -8.70
C PHE A 279 -4.23 -17.79 -9.34
N ASN A 280 -2.95 -18.01 -9.05
CA ASN A 280 -2.20 -19.10 -9.65
C ASN A 280 -2.69 -20.48 -9.19
N ALA A 281 -3.05 -20.62 -7.91
CA ALA A 281 -3.59 -21.86 -7.35
C ALA A 281 -4.88 -22.29 -8.08
N TRP A 282 -5.81 -21.36 -8.26
CA TRP A 282 -7.09 -21.64 -8.92
C TRP A 282 -6.92 -22.19 -10.34
N PHE A 283 -6.01 -21.62 -11.13
CA PHE A 283 -5.70 -22.13 -12.47
C PHE A 283 -4.95 -23.46 -12.43
N SER A 284 -4.00 -23.62 -11.51
CA SER A 284 -3.18 -24.84 -11.40
C SER A 284 -3.99 -26.06 -10.99
N GLU A 285 -5.04 -25.88 -10.18
CA GLU A 285 -6.00 -26.92 -9.82
C GLU A 285 -6.86 -27.39 -11.01
N ARG A 286 -7.07 -26.53 -12.01
CA ARG A 286 -8.01 -26.76 -13.11
C ARG A 286 -7.34 -27.13 -14.43
N ILE A 287 -6.09 -26.70 -14.60
CA ILE A 287 -5.31 -26.88 -15.83
C ILE A 287 -3.99 -27.57 -15.46
N PRO A 288 -3.92 -28.91 -15.56
CA PRO A 288 -2.71 -29.65 -15.23
C PRO A 288 -1.50 -29.14 -16.00
N GLY A 289 -0.43 -28.82 -15.28
CA GLY A 289 0.86 -28.40 -15.86
C GLY A 289 0.98 -26.91 -16.22
N VAL A 290 -0.07 -26.09 -16.00
CA VAL A 290 0.05 -24.63 -16.16
C VAL A 290 1.09 -24.08 -15.19
N LYS A 291 1.98 -23.22 -15.69
CA LYS A 291 3.04 -22.62 -14.86
C LYS A 291 2.55 -21.30 -14.26
N PRO A 292 2.83 -21.02 -12.96
CA PRO A 292 2.46 -19.76 -12.32
C PRO A 292 3.00 -18.52 -13.06
N THR A 293 2.27 -17.41 -12.95
CA THR A 293 2.64 -16.10 -13.51
C THR A 293 2.75 -15.04 -12.42
N ALA A 294 3.70 -14.13 -12.60
CA ALA A 294 3.79 -12.87 -11.85
C ALA A 294 2.96 -11.75 -12.51
N GLY A 295 2.49 -11.98 -13.74
CA GLY A 295 1.61 -11.10 -14.51
C GLY A 295 2.32 -10.07 -15.38
N TYR A 296 3.65 -10.11 -15.52
CA TYR A 296 4.42 -9.13 -16.30
C TYR A 296 4.55 -9.53 -17.78
N ALA A 297 4.56 -8.53 -18.67
CA ALA A 297 4.80 -8.63 -20.13
C ALA A 297 4.86 -10.06 -20.73
N SER A 298 6.06 -10.61 -20.95
CA SER A 298 6.28 -11.91 -21.59
C SER A 298 5.76 -13.09 -20.77
N ASP A 299 5.88 -13.02 -19.46
CA ASP A 299 5.37 -14.04 -18.52
C ASP A 299 3.83 -14.13 -18.57
N ALA A 300 3.14 -12.98 -18.59
CA ALA A 300 1.70 -12.91 -18.78
C ALA A 300 1.27 -13.40 -20.17
N LYS A 301 2.03 -13.08 -21.21
CA LYS A 301 1.73 -13.57 -22.58
C LYS A 301 1.81 -15.10 -22.64
N ARG A 302 2.83 -15.70 -22.02
CA ARG A 302 2.94 -17.15 -21.89
C ARG A 302 1.74 -17.72 -21.16
N PHE A 303 1.45 -17.23 -19.96
CA PHE A 303 0.34 -17.72 -19.15
C PHE A 303 -0.99 -17.67 -19.90
N LEU A 304 -1.29 -16.55 -20.59
CA LEU A 304 -2.51 -16.42 -21.39
C LEU A 304 -2.60 -17.45 -22.51
N ALA A 305 -1.48 -17.78 -23.15
CA ALA A 305 -1.45 -18.85 -24.16
C ALA A 305 -1.69 -20.23 -23.51
N ASP A 306 -1.10 -20.48 -22.34
CA ASP A 306 -1.23 -21.75 -21.62
C ASP A 306 -2.67 -22.02 -21.13
N VAL A 307 -3.47 -20.98 -20.88
CA VAL A 307 -4.84 -21.10 -20.36
C VAL A 307 -5.94 -20.89 -21.41
N ALA A 308 -5.60 -20.44 -22.62
CA ALA A 308 -6.56 -19.94 -23.62
C ALA A 308 -7.69 -20.94 -23.92
N ASP A 309 -7.35 -22.19 -24.20
CA ASP A 309 -8.31 -23.24 -24.58
C ASP A 309 -9.28 -23.61 -23.44
N GLU A 310 -8.88 -23.34 -22.19
CA GLU A 310 -9.64 -23.70 -21.00
C GLU A 310 -10.50 -22.55 -20.47
N LEU A 311 -10.23 -21.29 -20.85
CA LEU A 311 -10.98 -20.13 -20.36
C LEU A 311 -12.47 -20.21 -20.69
N GLU A 312 -12.81 -20.62 -21.92
CA GLU A 312 -14.20 -20.78 -22.35
C GLU A 312 -14.91 -21.89 -21.55
N ARG A 313 -14.25 -23.04 -21.36
CA ARG A 313 -14.79 -24.15 -20.57
C ARG A 313 -15.00 -23.77 -19.10
N LEU A 314 -14.14 -22.91 -18.56
CA LEU A 314 -14.21 -22.41 -17.20
C LEU A 314 -15.19 -21.24 -17.04
N GLY A 315 -15.76 -20.71 -18.12
CA GLY A 315 -16.67 -19.57 -18.09
C GLY A 315 -16.00 -18.27 -17.63
N VAL A 316 -14.68 -18.14 -17.81
CA VAL A 316 -13.92 -16.96 -17.39
C VAL A 316 -13.74 -16.03 -18.58
N ALA A 317 -14.41 -14.88 -18.55
CA ALA A 317 -14.22 -13.83 -19.55
C ALA A 317 -12.79 -13.25 -19.47
N GLU A 318 -12.17 -12.97 -20.62
CA GLU A 318 -10.79 -12.45 -20.69
C GLU A 318 -10.64 -11.12 -19.93
N GLU A 319 -11.67 -10.27 -19.93
CA GLU A 319 -11.71 -9.00 -19.19
C GLU A 319 -11.58 -9.14 -17.66
N CYS A 320 -11.91 -10.30 -17.10
CA CYS A 320 -11.69 -10.60 -15.68
C CYS A 320 -10.20 -10.85 -15.38
N LEU A 321 -9.46 -11.29 -16.40
CA LEU A 321 -8.09 -11.78 -16.31
C LEU A 321 -7.08 -10.69 -16.71
N VAL A 322 -7.38 -9.98 -17.79
CA VAL A 322 -6.47 -9.09 -18.50
C VAL A 322 -6.82 -7.64 -18.25
N ARG A 323 -5.85 -6.87 -17.75
CA ARG A 323 -5.99 -5.42 -17.65
C ARG A 323 -5.81 -4.75 -19.01
N THR A 324 -6.68 -3.80 -19.30
CA THR A 324 -6.66 -2.97 -20.51
C THR A 324 -5.37 -2.15 -20.57
N ARG A 325 -4.78 -2.08 -21.76
CA ARG A 325 -3.62 -1.24 -22.06
C ARG A 325 -4.00 0.04 -22.78
#